data_AF-F9ER07-F1
#
_entry.id   AF-F9ER07-F1
#
_cell.length_a   1.000
_cell.length_b   1.000
_cell.length_c   1.000
_cell.angle_alpha   90.00
_cell.angle_beta   90.00
_cell.angle_gamma   90.00
#
_symmetry.space_group_name_H-M   'P 1'
#
loop_
_entity.id
_entity.type
_entity.pdbx_description
1 polymer ?
#
loop_
_entity_poly.entity_id
_entity_poly.type
_entity_poly.pdbx_seq_one_letter_code
_entity_poly.pdbx_strand_id
1 'polypeptide(L)'
;MIKITNIFSDESEAEYKKRIEEDYLENKKLIEKNLGNQVKFFCWPWGHRSKETIKILKELGVVGFISTKKGTNSIKPNWDMIRRIELRKYTPEKFKINLLVTRNLVLGKIYGWIS
;
A
#
# COMPACT_ATOMS: atom_id res chain seq x y z
N MET A 1 36.22 28.67 -2.70
CA MET A 1 34.79 28.62 -3.07
C MET A 1 34.49 27.23 -3.63
N ILE A 2 33.92 26.35 -2.81
CA ILE A 2 33.43 25.05 -3.28
C ILE A 2 32.14 25.33 -4.04
N LYS A 3 32.14 25.12 -5.37
CA LYS A 3 30.91 25.12 -6.16
C LYS A 3 30.14 23.85 -5.79
N ILE A 4 29.13 23.99 -4.92
CA ILE A 4 28.08 23.00 -4.79
C ILE A 4 27.23 23.14 -6.06
N THR A 5 27.63 22.46 -7.12
CA THR A 5 26.74 22.20 -8.25
C THR A 5 25.64 21.29 -7.75
N ASN A 6 24.42 21.82 -7.65
CA ASN A 6 23.21 21.06 -7.43
C ASN A 6 23.06 20.00 -8.54
N ILE A 7 23.53 18.78 -8.28
CA ILE A 7 23.26 17.60 -9.12
C ILE A 7 21.95 16.99 -8.61
N PHE A 8 20.85 17.70 -8.79
CA PHE A 8 19.53 17.08 -8.74
C PHE A 8 19.14 16.78 -10.19
N SER A 9 19.63 15.66 -10.72
CA SER A 9 19.04 15.08 -11.92
C SER A 9 17.82 14.29 -11.51
N ASP A 10 16.70 14.49 -12.22
CA ASP A 10 15.53 13.64 -12.04
C ASP A 10 15.90 12.17 -12.28
N GLU A 11 15.39 11.30 -11.42
CA GLU A 11 15.58 9.85 -11.55
C GLU A 11 15.01 9.36 -12.89
N SER A 12 15.80 8.62 -13.67
CA SER A 12 15.31 8.01 -14.90
C SER A 12 14.32 6.88 -14.60
N GLU A 13 13.46 6.53 -15.57
CA GLU A 13 12.51 5.42 -15.41
C GLU A 13 13.21 4.08 -15.08
N ALA A 14 14.42 3.86 -15.63
CA ALA A 14 15.21 2.67 -15.37
C ALA A 14 15.76 2.64 -13.94
N GLU A 15 16.25 3.78 -13.43
CA GLU A 15 16.71 3.92 -12.05
C GLU A 15 15.54 3.75 -11.07
N TYR A 16 14.40 4.37 -11.37
CA TYR A 16 13.17 4.23 -10.59
C TYR A 16 12.75 2.77 -10.49
N LYS A 17 12.68 2.05 -11.62
CA LYS A 17 12.31 0.64 -11.64
C LYS A 17 13.28 -0.19 -10.82
N LYS A 18 14.59 -0.03 -11.06
CA LYS A 18 15.64 -0.75 -10.35
C LYS A 18 15.57 -0.54 -8.84
N ARG A 19 15.41 0.70 -8.38
CA ARG A 19 15.30 1.03 -6.95
C ARG A 19 14.11 0.34 -6.28
N ILE A 20 12.95 0.28 -6.95
CA ILE A 20 11.77 -0.41 -6.43
C ILE A 20 11.98 -1.93 -6.39
N GLU A 21 12.57 -2.52 -7.44
CA GLU A 21 12.86 -3.95 -7.51
C GLU A 21 13.83 -4.39 -6.41
N GLU A 22 14.94 -3.68 -6.25
CA GLU A 22 15.96 -3.97 -5.25
C GLU A 22 15.40 -3.88 -3.82
N ASP A 23 14.71 -2.79 -3.50
CA ASP A 23 14.09 -2.60 -2.17
C ASP A 23 13.10 -3.72 -1.84
N TYR A 24 12.20 -4.05 -2.77
CA TYR A 24 11.20 -5.09 -2.55
C TYR A 24 11.84 -6.49 -2.43
N LEU A 25 12.77 -6.84 -3.31
CA LEU A 25 13.37 -8.18 -3.33
C LEU A 25 14.26 -8.43 -2.11
N GLU A 26 14.99 -7.43 -1.64
CA GLU A 26 15.79 -7.54 -0.43
C GLU A 26 14.88 -7.76 0.79
N ASN A 27 13.84 -6.95 0.96
CA ASN A 27 12.87 -7.10 2.05
C ASN A 27 12.15 -8.44 1.99
N LYS A 28 11.71 -8.87 0.81
CA LYS A 28 11.09 -10.18 0.59
C LYS A 28 12.01 -11.31 1.06
N LYS A 29 13.27 -11.31 0.60
CA LYS A 29 14.27 -12.31 0.99
C LYS A 29 14.48 -12.34 2.50
N LEU A 30 14.57 -11.18 3.15
CA LEU A 30 14.75 -11.10 4.61
C LEU A 30 13.55 -11.64 5.38
N ILE A 31 12.33 -11.28 4.99
CA ILE A 31 11.10 -11.76 5.62
C ILE A 31 10.98 -13.27 5.46
N GLU A 32 11.13 -13.78 4.24
CA GLU A 32 10.98 -15.21 3.95
C GLU A 32 12.05 -16.04 4.66
N LYS A 33 13.30 -15.57 4.70
CA LYS A 33 14.40 -16.25 5.40
C LYS A 33 14.18 -16.30 6.92
N ASN A 34 13.73 -15.21 7.53
CA ASN A 34 13.68 -15.08 8.99
C ASN A 34 12.36 -15.58 9.60
N LEU A 35 11.23 -15.49 8.88
CA LEU A 35 9.91 -15.87 9.38
C LEU A 35 9.38 -17.17 8.77
N GLY A 36 9.94 -17.63 7.64
CA GLY A 36 9.46 -18.83 6.93
C GLY A 36 8.11 -18.65 6.21
N ASN A 37 7.56 -17.43 6.21
CA ASN A 37 6.34 -17.09 5.49
C ASN A 37 6.64 -16.55 4.10
N GLN A 38 5.95 -17.04 3.08
CA GLN A 38 6.01 -16.48 1.73
C GLN A 38 5.41 -15.06 1.68
N VAL A 39 6.12 -14.10 1.09
CA VAL A 39 5.62 -12.73 0.89
C VAL A 39 4.79 -12.69 -0.39
N LYS A 40 3.46 -12.52 -0.22
CA LYS A 40 2.49 -12.42 -1.31
C LYS A 40 1.84 -11.04 -1.44
N PHE A 41 1.80 -10.27 -0.35
CA PHE A 41 1.08 -9.00 -0.29
C PHE A 41 2.03 -7.84 0.00
N PHE A 42 1.72 -6.69 -0.58
CA PHE A 42 2.46 -5.44 -0.36
C PHE A 42 1.61 -4.42 0.38
N CYS A 43 2.15 -3.78 1.42
CA CYS A 43 1.47 -2.71 2.15
C CYS A 43 2.10 -1.36 1.83
N TRP A 44 1.34 -0.47 1.20
CA TRP A 44 1.82 0.83 0.78
C TRP A 44 2.24 1.72 1.96
N PRO A 45 3.48 2.24 1.98
CA PRO A 45 3.87 3.31 2.89
C PRO A 45 2.92 4.50 2.75
N TRP A 46 2.28 4.88 3.84
CA TRP A 46 1.27 5.95 3.90
C TRP A 46 0.07 5.80 2.93
N GLY A 47 -0.04 4.67 2.21
CA GLY A 47 -1.04 4.43 1.17
C GLY A 47 -0.76 5.05 -0.20
N HIS A 48 0.40 5.68 -0.39
CA HIS A 48 0.82 6.27 -1.65
C HIS A 48 1.22 5.18 -2.64
N ARG A 49 0.84 5.35 -3.91
CA ARG A 49 1.06 4.35 -4.97
C ARG A 49 0.99 5.01 -6.34
N SER A 50 1.71 4.46 -7.32
CA SER A 50 1.55 4.79 -8.74
C SER A 50 1.17 3.55 -9.55
N LYS A 51 0.75 3.75 -10.80
CA LYS A 51 0.40 2.63 -11.70
C LYS A 51 1.66 1.82 -12.06
N GLU A 52 2.78 2.53 -12.18
CA GLU A 52 4.11 2.00 -12.51
C GLU A 52 4.61 1.09 -11.40
N THR A 53 4.56 1.51 -10.12
CA THR A 53 4.97 0.66 -9.00
C THR A 53 4.10 -0.58 -8.88
N ILE A 54 2.78 -0.46 -9.09
CA ILE A 54 1.86 -1.61 -9.05
C ILE A 54 2.26 -2.63 -10.12
N LYS A 55 2.57 -2.17 -11.34
CA LYS A 55 2.99 -3.03 -12.45
C LYS A 55 4.28 -3.78 -12.10
N ILE A 56 5.32 -3.06 -11.65
CA ILE A 56 6.59 -3.66 -11.23
C ILE A 56 6.37 -4.73 -10.14
N LEU A 57 5.64 -4.39 -9.09
CA LEU A 57 5.42 -5.33 -7.98
C LEU A 57 4.60 -6.56 -8.39
N LYS A 58 3.64 -6.42 -9.32
CA LYS A 58 2.93 -7.57 -9.90
C LYS A 58 3.86 -8.48 -10.70
N GLU A 59 4.77 -7.90 -11.49
CA GLU A 59 5.80 -8.66 -12.23
C GLU A 59 6.69 -9.47 -11.27
N LEU A 60 6.95 -8.95 -10.06
CA LEU A 60 7.70 -9.63 -8.99
C LEU A 60 6.85 -10.60 -8.13
N GLY A 61 5.60 -10.84 -8.51
CA GLY A 61 4.72 -11.83 -7.88
C GLY A 61 3.90 -11.35 -6.68
N VAL A 62 3.77 -10.03 -6.47
CA VAL A 62 2.80 -9.48 -5.51
C VAL A 62 1.38 -9.74 -6.01
N VAL A 63 0.57 -10.42 -5.21
CA VAL A 63 -0.81 -10.80 -5.55
C VAL A 63 -1.85 -9.84 -5.01
N GLY A 64 -1.50 -8.98 -4.05
CA GLY A 64 -2.43 -7.99 -3.52
C GLY A 64 -1.77 -6.86 -2.73
N PHE A 65 -2.51 -5.77 -2.61
CA PHE A 65 -2.01 -4.47 -2.17
C PHE A 65 -2.89 -3.87 -1.07
N ILE A 66 -2.31 -3.65 0.10
CA ILE A 66 -2.95 -3.04 1.26
C ILE A 66 -2.78 -1.53 1.18
N SER A 67 -3.90 -0.80 1.27
CA SER A 67 -3.94 0.66 1.16
C SER A 67 -4.41 1.33 2.46
N THR A 68 -4.34 2.67 2.51
CA THR A 68 -5.00 3.49 3.54
C THR A 68 -6.38 4.01 3.09
N LYS A 69 -6.89 3.56 1.93
CA LYS A 69 -8.20 3.99 1.43
C LYS A 69 -9.30 3.47 2.37
N LYS A 70 -10.19 4.39 2.74
CA LYS A 70 -11.34 4.14 3.60
C LYS A 70 -12.45 3.40 2.85
N GLY A 71 -13.43 2.92 3.60
CA GLY A 71 -14.57 2.16 3.11
C GLY A 71 -14.47 0.68 3.47
N THR A 72 -15.13 -0.16 2.69
CA THR A 72 -15.25 -1.61 2.95
C THR A 72 -14.75 -2.45 1.78
N ASN A 73 -14.34 -3.69 2.07
CA ASN A 73 -13.99 -4.69 1.08
C ASN A 73 -15.24 -5.55 0.77
N SER A 74 -15.49 -5.86 -0.50
CA SER A 74 -16.54 -6.80 -0.90
C SER A 74 -16.12 -8.25 -0.67
N ILE A 75 -17.10 -9.17 -0.70
CA ILE A 75 -16.87 -10.63 -0.64
C ILE A 75 -15.85 -11.08 -1.69
N LYS A 76 -15.92 -10.51 -2.90
CA LYS A 76 -14.86 -10.59 -3.90
C LYS A 76 -13.93 -9.40 -3.67
N PRO A 77 -12.77 -9.56 -3.01
CA PRO A 77 -11.91 -8.43 -2.71
C PRO A 77 -11.27 -7.87 -3.99
N ASN A 78 -11.08 -6.56 -4.02
CA ASN A 78 -10.20 -5.94 -4.99
C ASN A 78 -8.76 -6.09 -4.49
N TRP A 79 -8.04 -7.07 -5.03
CA TRP A 79 -6.66 -7.33 -4.63
C TRP A 79 -5.71 -6.16 -4.93
N ASP A 80 -6.01 -5.31 -5.90
CA ASP A 80 -5.21 -4.11 -6.20
C ASP A 80 -5.43 -2.98 -5.17
N MET A 81 -6.45 -3.09 -4.32
CA MET A 81 -6.81 -2.04 -3.38
C MET A 81 -7.60 -2.58 -2.19
N ILE A 82 -6.92 -3.36 -1.35
CA ILE A 82 -7.47 -3.81 -0.07
C ILE A 82 -7.57 -2.60 0.86
N ARG A 83 -8.78 -2.35 1.36
CA ARG A 83 -9.09 -1.22 2.27
C ARG A 83 -8.79 -1.58 3.70
N ARG A 84 -8.40 -0.56 4.49
CA ARG A 84 -8.15 -0.67 5.92
C ARG A 84 -9.09 0.24 6.69
N ILE A 85 -9.44 -0.18 7.91
CA ILE A 85 -10.14 0.67 8.86
C ILE A 85 -9.16 1.72 9.36
N GLU A 86 -9.47 3.00 9.16
CA GLU A 86 -8.66 4.10 9.65
C GLU A 86 -8.79 4.21 11.18
N LEU A 87 -7.65 4.28 11.87
CA LEU A 87 -7.57 4.51 13.31
C LEU A 87 -6.93 5.87 13.68
N ARG A 88 -6.78 6.78 12.72
CA ARG A 88 -6.29 8.14 12.97
C ARG A 88 -7.20 8.85 13.98
N LYS A 89 -6.62 9.49 15.01
CA LYS A 89 -7.38 10.07 16.14
C LYS A 89 -8.32 9.04 16.77
N TYR A 90 -7.74 7.99 17.31
CA TYR A 90 -8.46 6.85 17.87
C TYR A 90 -9.29 7.25 19.11
N THR A 91 -10.54 6.79 19.14
CA THR A 91 -11.33 6.60 20.37
C THR A 91 -12.10 5.28 20.25
N PRO A 92 -12.47 4.62 21.37
CA PRO A 92 -13.29 3.42 21.33
C PRO A 92 -14.63 3.60 20.58
N GLU A 93 -15.29 4.74 20.75
CA GLU A 93 -16.56 5.07 20.09
C GLU A 93 -16.37 5.19 18.58
N LYS A 94 -15.33 5.93 18.14
CA LYS A 94 -14.99 6.06 16.73
C LYS A 94 -14.67 4.71 16.11
N PHE A 95 -13.92 3.87 16.81
CA PHE A 95 -13.60 2.53 16.33
C PHE A 95 -14.86 1.66 16.17
N LYS A 96 -15.78 1.69 17.14
CA LYS A 96 -17.08 1.00 17.05
C LYS A 96 -17.89 1.49 15.85
N ILE A 97 -17.98 2.81 15.63
CA ILE A 97 -18.67 3.39 14.47
C ILE A 97 -18.02 2.92 13.17
N ASN A 98 -16.69 2.99 13.06
CA ASN A 98 -15.95 2.54 11.89
C ASN A 98 -16.22 1.05 11.60
N LEU A 99 -16.23 0.19 12.63
CA LEU A 99 -16.57 -1.22 12.49
C LEU A 99 -18.01 -1.43 12.00
N LEU A 100 -18.99 -0.71 12.58
CA LEU A 100 -20.41 -0.80 12.20
C LEU A 100 -20.66 -0.36 10.76
N VAL A 101 -20.00 0.70 10.31
CA VAL A 101 -20.11 1.21 8.94
C VAL A 101 -19.42 0.25 7.96
N THR A 102 -18.20 -0.20 8.28
CA THR A 102 -17.40 -1.00 7.35
C THR A 102 -17.84 -2.46 7.25
N ARG A 103 -18.55 -3.02 8.24
CA ARG A 103 -19.14 -4.37 8.12
C ARG A 103 -20.33 -4.45 7.15
N ASN A 104 -20.94 -3.32 6.80
CA ASN A 104 -22.04 -3.26 5.83
C ASN A 104 -21.51 -2.77 4.47
N LEU A 105 -21.80 -3.53 3.40
CA LEU A 105 -21.26 -3.23 2.07
C LEU A 105 -21.76 -1.88 1.51
N VAL A 106 -23.03 -1.54 1.73
CA VAL A 106 -23.64 -0.30 1.22
C VAL A 106 -23.11 0.88 2.01
N LEU A 107 -23.20 0.85 3.35
CA LEU A 107 -22.73 1.92 4.21
C LEU A 107 -21.23 2.16 4.04
N GLY A 108 -20.42 1.09 3.97
CA GLY A 108 -18.98 1.18 3.77
C GLY A 108 -18.59 1.75 2.40
N LYS A 109 -19.39 1.52 1.34
CA LYS A 109 -19.17 2.15 0.03
C LYS A 109 -19.47 3.64 0.07
N ILE A 110 -20.59 4.03 0.68
CA ILE A 110 -20.95 5.45 0.86
C ILE A 110 -19.87 6.14 1.67
N TYR A 111 -19.47 5.56 2.81
CA TYR A 111 -18.39 6.08 3.65
C TYR A 111 -17.11 6.28 2.84
N GLY A 112 -16.66 5.27 2.10
CA GLY A 112 -15.44 5.39 1.29
C GLY A 112 -15.51 6.45 0.17
N TRP A 113 -16.70 6.83 -0.29
CA TRP A 113 -16.88 7.86 -1.32
C TRP A 113 -16.81 9.28 -0.77
N ILE A 114 -17.33 9.51 0.44
CA ILE A 114 -17.40 10.85 1.07
C ILE A 114 -16.16 11.22 1.91
N SER A 115 -15.20 10.32 2.01
CA SER A 115 -14.15 10.34 3.05
C SER A 115 -12.72 10.53 2.55
#